data_AF-A0ABD5ZD69-F1
#
_entry.id   AF-A0ABD5ZD69-F1
#
_cell.length_a   1.000
_cell.length_b   1.000
_cell.length_c   1.000
_cell.angle_alpha   90.00
_cell.angle_beta   90.00
_cell.angle_gamma   90.00
#
_symmetry.space_group_name_H-M   'P 1'
#
loop_
_entity.id
_entity.type
_entity.pdbx_description
1 polymer ?
#
loop_
_entity_poly.entity_id
_entity_poly.type
_entity_poly.pdbx_seq_one_letter_code
_entity_poly.pdbx_strand_id
1 'polypeptide(L)'
;MTWTIGTAGGDVVADHLVGELYTPRISEEIAPTFRFSPNQALATPESRFEELLPYVSNTSEKRLRTSQGSDGTAYYRENTTNLADVDSFLVSIEAPNDLNFASVWGVIVGGRDRSNSVRTALRWELEIVVLASFDEYADRTSAEAALEEVVL
;
A
#
# COMPACT_ATOMS: atom_id res chain seq x y z
N MET A 1 1.60 -12.96 12.10
CA MET A 1 1.49 -13.49 10.72
C MET A 1 1.83 -12.34 9.81
N THR A 2 2.68 -12.58 8.82
CA THR A 2 3.28 -11.52 7.99
C THR A 2 2.29 -11.01 6.95
N TRP A 3 2.31 -9.70 6.74
CA TRP A 3 1.58 -9.03 5.67
C TRP A 3 2.57 -8.64 4.58
N THR A 4 2.15 -8.67 3.33
CA THR A 4 2.98 -8.23 2.20
C THR A 4 2.40 -6.96 1.60
N ILE A 5 3.27 -5.99 1.33
CA ILE A 5 2.93 -4.75 0.64
C ILE A 5 3.71 -4.76 -0.67
N GLY A 6 3.07 -5.12 -1.78
CA GLY A 6 3.72 -5.22 -3.09
C GLY A 6 3.83 -3.85 -3.74
N THR A 7 5.06 -3.35 -3.88
CA THR A 7 5.35 -2.05 -4.50
C THR A 7 6.01 -2.22 -5.87
N ALA A 8 6.19 -1.14 -6.63
CA ALA A 8 6.95 -1.20 -7.88
C ALA A 8 8.43 -1.58 -7.66
N GLY A 9 8.99 -1.17 -6.51
CA GLY A 9 10.35 -1.51 -6.10
C GLY A 9 10.52 -2.92 -5.52
N GLY A 10 9.43 -3.69 -5.39
CA GLY A 10 9.40 -5.02 -4.79
C GLY A 10 8.53 -5.11 -3.54
N ASP A 11 8.49 -6.30 -2.95
CA ASP A 11 7.62 -6.63 -1.82
C ASP A 11 8.23 -6.19 -0.49
N VAL A 12 7.48 -5.38 0.26
CA VAL A 12 7.80 -5.04 1.64
C VAL A 12 6.99 -5.93 2.58
N VAL A 13 7.68 -6.73 3.39
CA VAL A 13 7.03 -7.62 4.35
C VAL A 13 6.88 -6.93 5.70
N ALA A 14 5.67 -6.84 6.24
CA ALA A 14 5.40 -6.40 7.60
C ALA A 14 5.13 -7.60 8.52
N ASP A 15 5.45 -7.48 9.81
CA ASP A 15 5.33 -8.59 10.77
C ASP A 15 3.88 -8.89 11.17
N HIS A 16 3.05 -7.85 11.20
CA HIS A 16 1.60 -7.91 11.43
C HIS A 16 0.94 -6.55 11.18
N LEU A 17 -0.37 -6.59 10.91
CA LEU A 17 -1.26 -5.47 10.99
C LEU A 17 -1.63 -5.18 12.46
N VAL A 18 -1.67 -3.91 12.85
CA VAL A 18 -2.15 -3.42 14.13
C VAL A 18 -3.57 -2.89 13.95
N GLY A 19 -4.53 -3.46 14.68
CA GLY A 19 -5.93 -3.03 14.65
C GLY A 19 -6.89 -4.19 14.36
N GLU A 20 -8.13 -3.83 14.04
CA GLU A 20 -9.18 -4.78 13.65
C GLU A 20 -9.10 -5.11 12.16
N LEU A 21 -9.43 -6.36 11.82
CA LEU A 21 -9.51 -6.84 10.45
C LEU A 21 -10.93 -6.63 9.92
N TYR A 22 -11.03 -6.11 8.72
CA TYR A 22 -12.29 -6.02 7.97
C TYR A 22 -12.01 -6.04 6.47
N THR A 23 -13.04 -6.33 5.67
CA THR A 23 -12.95 -6.25 4.21
C THR A 23 -13.27 -4.82 3.77
N PRO A 24 -12.30 -4.10 3.16
CA PRO A 24 -12.54 -2.76 2.65
C PRO A 24 -13.51 -2.77 1.47
N ARG A 25 -14.19 -1.64 1.25
CA ARG A 25 -14.97 -1.40 0.03
C ARG A 25 -14.10 -0.75 -1.04
N ILE A 26 -14.46 -0.96 -2.31
CA ILE A 26 -13.89 -0.20 -3.43
C ILE A 26 -14.14 1.30 -3.21
N SER A 27 -13.13 2.11 -3.49
CA SER A 27 -13.06 3.56 -3.24
C SER A 27 -13.09 3.97 -1.76
N GLU A 28 -12.98 3.02 -0.83
CA GLU A 28 -12.79 3.34 0.59
C GLU A 28 -11.36 3.81 0.85
N GLU A 29 -11.22 4.85 1.67
CA GLU A 29 -9.93 5.24 2.25
C GLU A 29 -9.73 4.47 3.56
N ILE A 30 -8.64 3.71 3.62
CA ILE A 30 -8.25 2.90 4.77
C ILE A 30 -6.92 3.40 5.34
N ALA A 31 -6.70 3.16 6.63
CA ALA A 31 -5.47 3.55 7.34
C ALA A 31 -4.80 2.37 8.07
N PRO A 32 -4.44 1.27 7.37
CA PRO A 32 -3.80 0.13 8.00
C PRO A 32 -2.47 0.52 8.65
N THR A 33 -2.25 0.04 9.88
CA THR A 33 -0.99 0.25 10.60
C THR A 33 -0.16 -1.03 10.56
N PHE A 34 0.95 -1.02 9.84
CA PHE A 34 1.89 -2.13 9.72
C PHE A 34 3.00 -2.01 10.75
N ARG A 35 3.26 -3.08 11.50
CA ARG A 35 4.37 -3.15 12.45
C ARG A 35 5.54 -3.93 11.88
N PHE A 36 6.74 -3.39 12.09
CA PHE A 36 8.02 -4.00 11.78
C PHE A 36 8.74 -4.33 13.08
N SER A 37 9.19 -5.56 13.22
CA SER A 37 9.90 -6.04 14.42
C SER A 37 10.94 -7.08 14.02
N PRO A 38 12.06 -7.18 14.75
CA PRO A 38 13.06 -8.17 14.44
C PRO A 38 12.51 -9.57 14.73
N ASN A 39 12.63 -10.49 13.78
CA ASN A 39 12.31 -11.89 13.97
C ASN A 39 13.33 -12.79 13.23
N GLN A 40 13.33 -14.10 13.51
CA GLN A 40 14.32 -15.03 12.93
C GLN A 40 14.29 -15.10 11.39
N ALA A 41 13.13 -14.87 10.76
CA ALA A 41 12.96 -14.87 9.31
C ALA A 41 13.18 -13.47 8.68
N LEU A 42 12.95 -12.40 9.43
CA LEU A 42 13.01 -11.00 8.98
C LEU A 42 13.83 -10.18 9.98
N ALA A 43 15.16 -10.29 9.88
CA ALA A 43 16.09 -9.71 10.85
C ALA A 43 16.27 -8.18 10.71
N THR A 44 15.80 -7.58 9.62
CA THR A 44 16.04 -6.16 9.24
C THR A 44 14.75 -5.33 9.26
N PRO A 45 14.15 -5.06 10.43
CA PRO A 45 12.93 -4.26 10.51
C PRO A 45 13.14 -2.80 10.07
N GLU A 46 14.32 -2.22 10.30
CA GLU A 46 14.65 -0.84 9.90
C GLU A 46 14.65 -0.69 8.37
N SER A 47 15.30 -1.61 7.64
CA SER A 47 15.35 -1.59 6.17
C SER A 47 13.94 -1.65 5.57
N ARG A 48 13.15 -2.65 5.99
CA ARG A 48 11.76 -2.82 5.53
C ARG A 48 10.88 -1.62 5.85
N PHE A 49 11.10 -1.01 7.01
CA PHE A 49 10.40 0.21 7.41
C PHE A 49 10.81 1.41 6.53
N GLU A 50 12.09 1.56 6.22
CA GLU A 50 12.63 2.64 5.39
C GLU A 50 12.24 2.51 3.91
N GLU A 51 12.01 1.30 3.42
CA GLU A 51 11.53 1.03 2.04
C GLU A 51 10.17 1.67 1.75
N LEU A 52 9.33 1.91 2.78
CA LEU A 52 8.04 2.60 2.61
C LEU A 52 8.15 4.13 2.68
N LEU A 53 9.27 4.67 3.16
CA LEU A 53 9.44 6.11 3.34
C LEU A 53 9.27 6.91 2.04
N PRO A 54 9.78 6.48 0.88
CA PRO A 54 9.56 7.21 -0.37
C PRO A 54 8.09 7.36 -0.74
N TYR A 55 7.29 6.30 -0.53
CA TYR A 55 5.86 6.30 -0.85
C TYR A 55 5.08 7.27 0.05
N VAL A 56 5.47 7.40 1.33
CA VAL A 56 4.79 8.30 2.27
C VAL A 56 5.28 9.75 2.18
N SER A 57 6.57 9.95 1.93
CA SER A 57 7.14 11.31 1.84
C SER A 57 6.78 12.02 0.54
N ASN A 58 6.46 11.27 -0.52
CA ASN A 58 6.16 11.80 -1.84
C ASN A 58 4.67 11.89 -2.17
N THR A 59 3.78 11.43 -1.30
CA THR A 59 2.34 11.60 -1.46
C THR A 59 1.94 13.05 -1.28
N SER A 60 1.49 13.67 -2.37
CA SER A 60 0.79 14.95 -2.35
C SER A 60 -0.38 14.85 -3.34
N GLU A 61 -1.51 15.47 -3.03
CA GLU A 61 -2.72 15.46 -3.88
C GLU A 61 -2.47 15.93 -5.32
N LYS A 62 -1.37 16.67 -5.59
CA LYS A 62 -0.99 17.06 -6.96
C LYS A 62 -0.38 15.92 -7.78
N ARG A 63 0.19 14.91 -7.12
CA ARG A 63 0.84 13.75 -7.74
C ARG A 63 -0.09 12.57 -7.90
N LEU A 64 -1.20 12.54 -7.16
CA LEU A 64 -2.12 11.43 -7.17
C LEU A 64 -3.56 11.90 -7.14
N ARG A 65 -4.38 11.33 -8.01
CA ARG A 65 -5.81 11.50 -8.03
C ARG A 65 -6.47 10.13 -8.07
N THR A 66 -7.51 9.94 -7.27
CA THR A 66 -8.37 8.77 -7.32
C THR A 66 -9.79 9.19 -7.64
N SER A 67 -10.54 8.35 -8.32
CA SER A 67 -11.94 8.59 -8.67
C SER A 67 -12.63 7.27 -9.00
N GLN A 68 -13.94 7.32 -9.25
CA GLN A 68 -14.76 6.16 -9.56
C GLN A 68 -15.54 6.40 -10.85
N GLY A 69 -15.54 5.41 -11.73
CA GLY A 69 -16.28 5.42 -12.98
C GLY A 69 -17.78 5.28 -12.76
N SER A 70 -18.57 5.53 -13.82
CA SER A 70 -20.03 5.36 -13.79
C SER A 70 -20.47 3.91 -13.61
N ASP A 71 -19.57 2.96 -13.85
CA ASP A 71 -19.73 1.52 -13.65
C ASP A 71 -19.36 1.05 -12.23
N GLY A 72 -18.84 1.95 -11.38
CA GLY A 72 -18.39 1.63 -10.03
C GLY A 72 -16.93 1.21 -9.94
N THR A 73 -16.20 1.13 -11.06
CA THR A 73 -14.77 0.79 -11.09
C THR A 73 -13.96 1.97 -10.56
N ALA A 74 -13.11 1.74 -9.56
CA ALA A 74 -12.21 2.77 -9.09
C ALA A 74 -10.98 2.86 -9.99
N TYR A 75 -10.47 4.07 -10.18
CA TYR A 75 -9.27 4.31 -10.95
C TYR A 75 -8.39 5.34 -10.27
N TYR A 76 -7.13 5.36 -10.66
CA TYR A 76 -6.15 6.33 -10.18
C TYR A 76 -5.40 6.96 -11.34
N ARG A 77 -4.84 8.14 -11.07
CA ARG A 77 -3.92 8.83 -11.97
C ARG A 77 -2.78 9.36 -11.15
N GLU A 78 -1.56 9.05 -11.58
CA GLU A 78 -0.35 9.50 -10.89
C GLU A 78 0.61 10.27 -11.81
N ASN A 79 1.54 10.98 -11.16
CA ASN A 79 2.66 11.64 -11.85
C ASN A 79 3.93 11.44 -11.03
N THR A 80 4.73 10.44 -11.44
CA THR A 80 5.98 10.03 -10.79
C THR A 80 7.23 10.54 -11.51
N THR A 81 7.09 11.30 -12.62
CA THR A 81 8.19 11.75 -13.51
C THR A 81 9.35 12.48 -12.81
N ASN A 82 9.17 13.01 -11.60
CA ASN A 82 10.22 13.69 -10.83
C ASN A 82 10.47 13.06 -9.45
N LEU A 83 10.18 11.76 -9.30
CA LEU A 83 10.44 10.99 -8.09
C LEU A 83 11.62 10.06 -8.36
N ALA A 84 12.67 10.17 -7.55
CA ALA A 84 13.85 9.32 -7.72
C ALA A 84 13.60 7.87 -7.25
N ASP A 85 12.71 7.70 -6.27
CA ASP A 85 12.57 6.46 -5.50
C ASP A 85 11.13 5.89 -5.53
N VAL A 86 10.25 6.41 -6.40
CA VAL A 86 8.86 5.96 -6.53
C VAL A 86 8.49 5.91 -8.01
N ASP A 87 8.38 4.71 -8.57
CA ASP A 87 7.91 4.51 -9.94
C ASP A 87 6.39 4.60 -10.03
N SER A 88 5.69 4.10 -9.00
CA SER A 88 4.23 4.08 -8.91
C SER A 88 3.77 3.96 -7.46
N PHE A 89 2.70 4.66 -7.10
CA PHE A 89 2.06 4.58 -5.77
C PHE A 89 1.04 3.44 -5.67
N LEU A 90 0.72 2.77 -6.77
CA LEU A 90 -0.11 1.56 -6.76
C LEU A 90 0.58 0.50 -5.89
N VAL A 91 -0.17 -0.17 -5.04
CA VAL A 91 0.33 -1.23 -4.16
C VAL A 91 -0.67 -2.39 -4.06
N SER A 92 -0.15 -3.60 -3.87
CA SER A 92 -0.93 -4.68 -3.29
C SER A 92 -0.80 -4.64 -1.78
N ILE A 93 -1.88 -4.93 -1.07
CA ILE A 93 -1.87 -5.28 0.35
C ILE A 93 -2.36 -6.71 0.44
N GLU A 94 -1.46 -7.61 0.83
CA GLU A 94 -1.74 -9.04 0.90
C GLU A 94 -1.76 -9.49 2.35
N ALA A 95 -2.94 -9.97 2.76
CA ALA A 95 -3.14 -10.60 4.04
C ALA A 95 -2.47 -11.99 4.08
N PRO A 96 -2.11 -12.50 5.27
CA PRO A 96 -1.73 -13.90 5.45
C PRO A 96 -2.75 -14.87 4.83
N ASN A 97 -2.30 -16.05 4.39
CA ASN A 97 -3.14 -17.06 3.73
C ASN A 97 -4.44 -17.42 4.48
N ASP A 98 -4.44 -17.37 5.81
CA ASP A 98 -5.59 -17.63 6.68
C ASP A 98 -6.57 -16.45 6.77
N LEU A 99 -6.21 -15.29 6.21
CA LEU A 99 -6.92 -14.01 6.23
C LEU A 99 -7.10 -13.41 4.83
N ASN A 100 -7.01 -14.21 3.76
CA ASN A 100 -7.07 -13.77 2.35
C ASN A 100 -8.22 -12.81 1.99
N PHE A 101 -9.30 -12.78 2.78
CA PHE A 101 -10.47 -11.92 2.55
C PHE A 101 -10.22 -10.41 2.74
N ALA A 102 -9.02 -10.01 3.19
CA ALA A 102 -8.63 -8.61 3.41
C ALA A 102 -7.58 -8.10 2.39
N SER A 103 -7.22 -8.89 1.39
CA SER A 103 -6.22 -8.50 0.39
C SER A 103 -6.82 -7.58 -0.68
N VAL A 104 -6.15 -6.47 -0.99
CA VAL A 104 -6.64 -5.45 -1.92
C VAL A 104 -5.54 -4.88 -2.83
N TRP A 105 -5.95 -4.36 -3.98
CA TRP A 105 -5.19 -3.36 -4.73
C TRP A 105 -5.60 -1.96 -4.27
N GLY A 106 -4.62 -1.10 -4.06
CA GLY A 106 -4.89 0.28 -3.63
C GLY A 106 -3.76 1.22 -4.02
N VAL A 107 -3.94 2.50 -3.74
CA VAL A 107 -2.90 3.50 -3.94
C VAL A 107 -2.60 4.20 -2.64
N ILE A 108 -1.31 4.31 -2.32
CA ILE A 108 -0.86 5.07 -1.16
C ILE A 108 -1.10 6.56 -1.44
N VAL A 109 -2.02 7.17 -0.69
CA VAL A 109 -2.35 8.61 -0.74
C VAL A 109 -1.68 9.40 0.38
N GLY A 110 -1.13 8.72 1.38
CA GLY A 110 -0.45 9.32 2.51
C GLY A 110 0.11 8.28 3.47
N GLY A 111 0.62 8.76 4.60
CA GLY A 111 1.04 7.88 5.69
C GLY A 111 1.70 8.65 6.83
N ARG A 112 1.85 7.96 7.97
CA ARG A 112 2.36 8.53 9.21
C ARG A 112 3.26 7.54 9.93
N ASP A 113 4.42 8.02 10.36
CA ASP A 113 5.29 7.27 11.26
C ASP A 113 4.60 7.21 12.64
N ARG A 114 4.13 6.02 13.02
CA ARG A 114 3.51 5.73 14.32
C ARG A 114 4.49 5.04 15.27
N SER A 115 5.78 5.07 14.95
CA SER A 115 6.82 4.51 15.80
C SER A 115 6.88 5.28 17.12
N ASN A 116 7.22 4.58 18.21
CA ASN A 116 7.48 5.27 19.47
C ASN A 116 8.78 6.07 19.40
N SER A 117 8.94 7.07 20.28
CA SER A 117 10.09 7.98 20.27
C SER A 117 11.45 7.29 20.43
N VAL A 118 11.47 6.09 21.02
CA VAL A 118 12.67 5.25 21.19
C VAL A 118 12.88 4.24 20.05
N ARG A 119 12.00 4.24 19.03
CA ARG A 119 12.00 3.34 17.86
C ARG A 119 12.12 1.84 18.19
N THR A 120 11.68 1.42 19.38
CA THR A 120 11.62 0.00 19.76
C THR A 120 10.41 -0.73 19.14
N ALA A 121 9.47 0.02 18.57
CA ALA A 121 8.40 -0.50 17.73
C ALA A 121 8.26 0.38 16.50
N LEU A 122 8.75 -0.11 15.35
CA LEU A 122 8.64 0.58 14.07
C LEU A 122 7.25 0.34 13.46
N ARG A 123 6.56 1.41 13.09
CA ARG A 123 5.18 1.35 12.59
C ARG A 123 4.89 2.38 11.52
N TRP A 124 4.35 1.93 10.40
CA TRP A 124 3.76 2.79 9.38
C TRP A 124 2.25 2.67 9.42
N GLU A 125 1.56 3.79 9.62
CA GLU A 125 0.15 3.94 9.24
C GLU A 125 0.13 4.43 7.80
N LEU A 126 -0.38 3.63 6.87
CA LEU A 126 -0.46 4.00 5.45
C LEU A 126 -1.89 4.45 5.15
N GLU A 127 -2.06 5.62 4.57
CA GLU A 127 -3.34 6.10 4.08
C GLU A 127 -3.48 5.58 2.62
N ILE A 128 -4.44 4.69 2.38
CA ILE A 128 -4.61 3.97 1.12
C ILE A 128 -6.03 4.12 0.61
N VAL A 129 -6.20 4.46 -0.66
CA VAL A 129 -7.50 4.35 -1.34
C VAL A 129 -7.58 3.00 -2.03
N VAL A 130 -8.60 2.21 -1.67
CA VAL A 130 -8.84 0.87 -2.22
C VAL A 130 -9.40 0.98 -3.62
N LEU A 131 -8.79 0.28 -4.57
CA LEU A 131 -9.19 0.31 -5.97
C LEU A 131 -9.92 -0.96 -6.39
N ALA A 132 -9.46 -2.12 -5.94
CA ALA A 132 -10.03 -3.41 -6.33
C ALA A 132 -9.69 -4.50 -5.30
N SER A 133 -10.37 -5.64 -5.41
CA SER A 133 -10.00 -6.84 -4.65
C SER A 133 -8.70 -7.41 -5.24
N PHE A 134 -7.81 -7.97 -4.40
CA PHE A 134 -6.51 -8.43 -4.87
C PHE A 134 -6.60 -9.51 -5.97
N ASP A 135 -7.60 -10.39 -5.86
CA ASP A 135 -7.84 -11.52 -6.77
C ASP A 135 -8.45 -11.13 -8.13
N GLU A 136 -8.84 -9.86 -8.30
CA GLU A 136 -9.39 -9.35 -9.56
C GLU A 136 -8.33 -9.28 -10.68
N TYR A 137 -7.06 -9.12 -10.30
CA TYR A 137 -5.93 -9.03 -11.22
C TYR A 137 -4.85 -10.05 -10.89
N ALA A 138 -4.26 -10.65 -11.91
CA ALA A 138 -3.28 -11.73 -11.74
C ALA A 138 -1.93 -11.23 -11.22
N ASP A 139 -1.59 -9.99 -11.57
CA ASP A 139 -0.32 -9.36 -11.24
C ASP A 139 -0.43 -7.83 -11.27
N ARG A 140 0.63 -7.17 -10.80
CA ARG A 140 0.74 -5.70 -10.80
C ARG A 140 0.54 -5.09 -12.18
N THR A 141 1.15 -5.68 -13.22
CA THR A 141 1.08 -5.16 -14.59
C THR A 141 -0.37 -5.10 -15.09
N SER A 142 -1.15 -6.14 -14.81
CA SER A 142 -2.56 -6.21 -15.17
C SER A 142 -3.42 -5.24 -14.34
N ALA A 143 -3.11 -5.05 -13.05
CA ALA A 143 -3.78 -4.08 -12.21
C ALA A 143 -3.51 -2.64 -12.67
N GLU A 144 -2.25 -2.30 -12.95
CA GLU A 144 -1.83 -0.99 -13.44
C GLU A 144 -2.50 -0.65 -14.77
N ALA A 145 -2.46 -1.58 -15.74
CA ALA A 145 -3.10 -1.38 -17.05
C ALA A 145 -4.63 -1.21 -16.98
N ALA A 146 -5.29 -1.78 -15.97
CA ALA A 146 -6.74 -1.72 -15.82
C ALA A 146 -7.22 -0.51 -14.99
N LEU A 147 -6.45 -0.12 -13.97
CA LEU A 147 -6.85 0.86 -12.97
C LEU A 147 -6.26 2.25 -13.22
N GLU A 148 -5.20 2.38 -14.03
CA GLU A 148 -4.61 3.68 -14.36
C GLU A 148 -5.44 4.41 -15.42
N GLU A 149 -5.92 5.62 -15.08
CA GLU A 149 -6.59 6.51 -16.02
C GLU A 149 -5.55 7.19 -16.92
N VAL A 150 -5.29 6.57 -18.07
CA VAL A 150 -4.50 7.19 -19.14
C VAL A 150 -5.37 8.24 -19.84
N VAL A 151 -5.08 9.52 -19.62
CA VAL A 151 -5.71 10.60 -20.39
C VAL A 151 -5.26 10.48 -21.85
N LEU A 152 -6.18 10.05 -22.73
CA LEU A 152 -6.03 10.09 -24.19
C LEU A 152 -5.98 11.53 -24.72
#